data_AF-A0A836NB03-F1
#
_entry.id   AF-A0A836NB03-F1
#
_cell.length_a   1.000
_cell.length_b   1.000
_cell.length_c   1.000
_cell.angle_alpha   90.00
_cell.angle_beta   90.00
_cell.angle_gamma   90.00
#
_symmetry.space_group_name_H-M   'P 1'
#
loop_
_entity.id
_entity.type
_entity.pdbx_description
1 polymer ?
#
loop_
_entity_poly.entity_id
_entity_poly.type
_entity_poly.pdbx_seq_one_letter_code
_entity_poly.pdbx_strand_id
1 'polypeptide(L)'
;MNDFFAAIEFMQRYPQATGKVGITGFCYGGGVSNAAAVAYPELACAVPFYGRQAPTADVAKIEAPLLLHFAELDTRINEGWPAYEAALKANNKVYEAYIYPGVNHGFHNDSTPRYDKSAADLAWQRTLKWFDKYLS
;
A
#
# COMPACT_ATOMS: atom_id res chain seq x y z
N MET A 1 -5.11 13.51 -7.32
CA MET A 1 -4.20 13.46 -6.15
C MET A 1 -4.67 14.39 -5.04
N ASN A 2 -4.95 15.67 -5.33
CA ASN A 2 -5.37 16.65 -4.33
C ASN A 2 -6.53 16.19 -3.43
N ASP A 3 -7.53 15.48 -3.95
CA ASP A 3 -8.65 15.00 -3.12
C ASP A 3 -8.21 13.94 -2.09
N PHE A 4 -7.29 13.05 -2.45
CA PHE A 4 -6.77 12.03 -1.53
C PHE A 4 -5.90 12.66 -0.44
N PHE A 5 -5.16 13.70 -0.81
CA PHE A 5 -4.35 14.52 0.10
C PHE A 5 -5.22 15.30 1.08
N ALA A 6 -6.28 15.93 0.58
CA ALA A 6 -7.28 16.58 1.41
C ALA A 6 -7.98 15.58 2.37
N ALA A 7 -8.21 14.34 1.95
CA ALA A 7 -8.76 13.30 2.83
C ALA A 7 -7.80 12.92 3.97
N ILE A 8 -6.48 12.84 3.71
CA ILE A 8 -5.46 12.61 4.75
C ILE A 8 -5.47 13.76 5.75
N GLU A 9 -5.40 15.01 5.27
CA GLU A 9 -5.40 16.22 6.10
C GLU A 9 -6.71 16.41 6.88
N PHE A 10 -7.83 15.94 6.33
CA PHE A 10 -9.10 15.88 7.03
C PHE A 10 -9.02 14.86 8.18
N MET A 11 -8.57 13.63 7.90
CA MET A 11 -8.47 12.58 8.90
C MET A 11 -7.50 12.90 10.04
N GLN A 12 -6.38 13.58 9.77
CA GLN A 12 -5.44 14.06 10.79
C GLN A 12 -6.10 15.00 11.81
N ARG A 13 -7.12 15.76 11.38
CA ARG A 13 -7.85 16.72 12.21
C ARG A 13 -9.22 16.22 12.64
N TYR A 14 -9.59 15.00 12.26
CA TYR A 14 -10.92 14.47 12.54
C TYR A 14 -11.07 14.22 14.05
N PRO A 15 -12.06 14.82 14.74
CA PRO A 15 -12.12 14.78 16.20
C PRO A 15 -12.19 13.39 16.84
N GLN A 16 -12.61 12.37 16.08
CA GLN A 16 -12.69 10.99 16.57
C GLN A 16 -11.49 10.13 16.16
N ALA A 17 -10.54 10.68 15.40
CA ALA A 17 -9.30 9.98 15.05
C ALA A 17 -8.27 10.13 16.18
N THR A 18 -7.32 9.20 16.24
CA THR A 18 -6.17 9.26 17.16
C THR A 18 -5.11 10.29 16.73
N GLY A 19 -5.35 11.01 15.64
CA GLY A 19 -4.35 11.82 14.93
C GLY A 19 -3.44 11.01 14.00
N LYS A 20 -3.40 9.69 14.12
CA LYS A 20 -2.69 8.80 13.19
C LYS A 20 -3.54 8.48 11.98
N VAL A 21 -2.95 8.60 10.79
CA VAL A 21 -3.62 8.26 9.52
C VAL A 21 -2.85 7.16 8.82
N GLY A 22 -3.55 6.07 8.51
CA GLY A 22 -3.08 5.02 7.61
C GLY A 22 -3.86 5.07 6.30
N ILE A 23 -3.26 4.59 5.22
CA ILE A 23 -3.89 4.54 3.90
C ILE A 23 -3.82 3.15 3.29
N THR A 24 -4.89 2.71 2.66
CA THR A 24 -4.92 1.53 1.78
C THR A 24 -5.69 1.85 0.51
N GLY A 25 -5.38 1.14 -0.56
CA GLY A 25 -6.11 1.28 -1.81
C GLY A 25 -5.74 0.19 -2.81
N PHE A 26 -6.64 -0.04 -3.75
CA PHE A 26 -6.59 -1.16 -4.69
C PHE A 26 -6.37 -0.67 -6.13
N CYS A 27 -5.52 -1.36 -6.89
CA CYS A 27 -5.19 -1.00 -8.29
C CYS A 27 -4.67 0.45 -8.38
N TYR A 28 -5.44 1.36 -9.01
CA TYR A 28 -5.15 2.79 -9.03
C TYR A 28 -5.01 3.34 -7.61
N GLY A 29 -5.90 2.95 -6.68
CA GLY A 29 -5.82 3.32 -5.27
C GLY A 29 -4.56 2.79 -4.57
N GLY A 30 -3.97 1.68 -5.05
CA GLY A 30 -2.68 1.20 -4.56
C GLY A 30 -1.55 2.13 -5.01
N GLY A 31 -1.59 2.61 -6.25
CA GLY A 31 -0.68 3.66 -6.73
C GLY A 31 -0.83 4.96 -5.94
N VAL A 32 -2.07 5.36 -5.62
CA VAL A 32 -2.35 6.50 -4.75
C VAL A 32 -1.76 6.30 -3.35
N SER A 33 -1.87 5.10 -2.77
CA SER A 33 -1.29 4.78 -1.46
C SER A 33 0.23 4.91 -1.45
N ASN A 34 0.92 4.44 -2.50
CA ASN A 34 2.36 4.66 -2.67
C ASN A 34 2.70 6.14 -2.82
N ALA A 35 1.94 6.89 -3.62
CA ALA A 35 2.18 8.32 -3.81
C ALA A 35 1.93 9.14 -2.53
N ALA A 36 0.95 8.74 -1.73
CA ALA A 36 0.68 9.34 -0.43
C ALA A 36 1.85 9.10 0.55
N ALA A 37 2.41 7.88 0.57
CA ALA A 37 3.57 7.55 1.41
C ALA A 37 4.81 8.40 1.09
N VAL A 38 4.97 8.84 -0.17
CA VAL A 38 6.02 9.79 -0.58
C VAL A 38 5.71 11.22 -0.14
N ALA A 39 4.44 11.63 -0.23
CA ALA A 39 4.03 13.02 -0.05
C ALA A 39 3.84 13.42 1.42
N TYR A 40 3.45 12.48 2.28
CA TYR A 40 3.10 12.72 3.68
C TYR A 40 4.02 11.92 4.62
N PRO A 41 5.16 12.48 5.05
CA PRO A 41 6.07 11.81 5.98
C PRO A 41 5.41 11.48 7.34
N GLU A 42 4.31 12.15 7.69
CA GLU A 42 3.54 11.90 8.90
C GLU A 42 2.50 10.79 8.77
N LEU A 43 2.36 10.13 7.61
CA LEU A 43 1.53 8.94 7.48
C LEU A 43 2.04 7.84 8.41
N ALA A 44 1.12 7.30 9.22
CA ALA A 44 1.46 6.28 10.19
C ALA A 44 1.79 4.93 9.52
N CYS A 45 1.18 4.63 8.37
CA CYS A 45 1.51 3.50 7.50
C CYS A 45 0.77 3.58 6.16
N ALA A 46 1.24 2.82 5.16
CA ALA A 46 0.53 2.65 3.89
C ALA A 46 0.47 1.17 3.45
N VAL A 47 -0.67 0.77 2.88
CA VAL A 47 -0.95 -0.61 2.45
C VAL A 47 -1.43 -0.65 0.98
N PRO A 48 -0.52 -0.52 0.00
CA PRO A 48 -0.86 -0.63 -1.42
C PRO A 48 -1.23 -2.06 -1.85
N PHE A 49 -2.40 -2.24 -2.47
CA PHE A 49 -2.78 -3.47 -3.15
C PHE A 49 -2.58 -3.37 -4.66
N TYR A 50 -1.66 -4.19 -5.20
CA TYR A 50 -1.33 -4.34 -6.63
C TYR A 50 -1.34 -3.00 -7.38
N GLY A 51 -0.74 -2.00 -6.75
CA GLY A 51 -0.64 -0.65 -7.26
C GLY A 51 0.74 -0.37 -7.84
N ARG A 52 0.81 0.60 -8.75
CA ARG A 52 2.10 1.08 -9.27
C ARG A 52 2.97 1.58 -8.12
N GLN A 53 4.25 1.20 -8.11
CA GLN A 53 5.24 1.61 -7.13
C GLN A 53 5.52 3.11 -7.24
N ALA A 54 5.98 3.72 -6.14
CA ALA A 54 6.51 5.08 -6.19
C ALA A 54 7.79 5.13 -7.05
N PRO A 55 8.11 6.29 -7.67
CA PRO A 55 9.40 6.47 -8.33
C PRO A 55 10.56 6.18 -7.37
N THR A 56 11.56 5.44 -7.81
CA THR A 56 12.71 5.06 -6.96
C THR A 56 13.47 6.27 -6.41
N ALA A 57 13.53 7.36 -7.18
CA ALA A 57 14.13 8.63 -6.75
C ALA A 57 13.41 9.29 -5.57
N ASP A 58 12.14 8.95 -5.34
CA ASP A 58 11.33 9.50 -4.26
C ASP A 58 11.31 8.61 -3.01
N VAL A 59 11.88 7.40 -3.08
CA VAL A 59 11.84 6.44 -1.96
C VAL A 59 12.47 7.01 -0.69
N ALA A 60 13.51 7.84 -0.81
CA ALA A 60 14.14 8.48 0.34
C ALA A 60 13.16 9.32 1.19
N LYS A 61 12.08 9.84 0.58
CA LYS A 61 11.07 10.67 1.25
C LYS A 61 10.05 9.86 2.06
N ILE A 62 9.97 8.55 1.85
CA ILE A 62 8.96 7.68 2.47
C ILE A 62 9.35 7.44 3.93
N GLU A 63 8.59 7.98 4.88
CA GLU A 63 8.78 7.67 6.30
C GLU A 63 7.78 6.61 6.81
N ALA A 64 6.64 6.48 6.14
CA ALA A 64 5.59 5.55 6.50
C ALA A 64 6.01 4.07 6.29
N PRO A 65 5.80 3.18 7.27
CA PRO A 65 5.90 1.74 7.10
C PRO A 65 4.96 1.22 6.01
N LEU A 66 5.49 0.42 5.07
CA LEU A 66 4.74 -0.09 3.92
C LEU A 66 4.38 -1.58 4.06
N LEU A 67 3.14 -1.93 3.75
CA LEU A 67 2.73 -3.32 3.50
C LEU A 67 2.26 -3.47 2.05
N LEU A 68 3.05 -4.14 1.23
CA LEU A 68 2.84 -4.26 -0.21
C LEU A 68 2.24 -5.61 -0.57
N HIS A 69 1.09 -5.60 -1.25
CA HIS A 69 0.43 -6.81 -1.73
C HIS A 69 0.49 -6.90 -3.26
N PHE A 70 1.09 -7.97 -3.79
CA PHE A 70 1.29 -8.19 -5.22
C PHE A 70 0.62 -9.48 -5.68
N ALA A 71 0.06 -9.48 -6.88
CA ALA A 71 -0.46 -10.69 -7.52
C ALA A 71 0.63 -11.34 -8.37
N GLU A 72 0.88 -12.65 -8.24
CA GLU A 72 1.96 -13.31 -9.01
C GLU A 72 1.79 -13.13 -10.53
N LEU A 73 0.56 -13.24 -11.04
CA LEU A 73 0.29 -13.15 -12.47
C LEU A 73 0.24 -11.71 -13.01
N ASP A 74 0.42 -10.70 -12.15
CA ASP A 74 0.43 -9.29 -12.54
C ASP A 74 1.83 -8.82 -12.98
N THR A 75 2.26 -9.30 -14.13
CA THR A 75 3.59 -9.00 -14.68
C THR A 75 3.85 -7.51 -14.86
N ARG A 76 2.82 -6.72 -15.19
CA ARG A 76 2.94 -5.27 -15.42
C ARG A 76 3.28 -4.50 -14.14
N ILE A 77 2.66 -4.82 -13.02
CA ILE A 77 3.03 -4.19 -11.74
C ILE A 77 4.33 -4.79 -11.21
N ASN A 78 4.52 -6.10 -11.34
CA ASN A 78 5.68 -6.79 -10.78
C ASN A 78 7.00 -6.41 -11.47
N GLU A 79 6.96 -5.94 -12.72
CA GLU A 79 8.14 -5.42 -13.42
C GLU A 79 8.84 -4.28 -12.64
N GLY A 80 8.07 -3.44 -11.94
CA GLY A 80 8.61 -2.35 -11.13
C GLY A 80 9.13 -2.78 -9.75
N TRP A 81 8.80 -3.99 -9.30
CA TRP A 81 9.11 -4.44 -7.93
C TRP A 81 10.62 -4.55 -7.64
N PRO A 82 11.46 -5.18 -8.48
CA PRO A 82 12.89 -5.33 -8.17
C PRO A 82 13.62 -4.01 -7.92
N ALA A 83 13.36 -2.99 -8.76
CA ALA A 83 13.97 -1.68 -8.60
C ALA A 83 13.44 -0.94 -7.35
N TYR A 84 12.15 -1.09 -7.06
CA TYR A 84 11.53 -0.47 -5.90
C TYR A 84 12.04 -1.10 -4.59
N GLU A 85 12.12 -2.43 -4.51
CA GLU A 85 12.64 -3.14 -3.34
C GLU A 85 14.12 -2.77 -3.07
N ALA A 86 14.94 -2.70 -4.13
CA ALA A 86 16.32 -2.27 -4.01
C ALA A 86 16.43 -0.85 -3.43
N ALA A 87 15.58 0.08 -3.88
CA ALA A 87 15.54 1.44 -3.36
C ALA A 87 15.05 1.48 -1.90
N LEU A 88 14.04 0.68 -1.53
CA LEU A 88 13.56 0.57 -0.14
C LEU A 88 14.66 0.06 0.79
N LYS A 89 15.37 -1.00 0.39
CA LYS A 89 16.52 -1.54 1.12
C LYS A 89 17.64 -0.51 1.26
N ALA A 90 18.03 0.15 0.16
CA ALA A 90 19.11 1.14 0.16
C ALA A 90 18.83 2.36 1.06
N ASN A 91 17.55 2.71 1.25
CA ASN A 91 17.14 3.81 2.12
C ASN A 91 16.68 3.35 3.52
N ASN A 92 16.92 2.07 3.88
CA ASN A 92 16.54 1.49 5.18
C ASN A 92 15.06 1.68 5.52
N LYS A 93 14.18 1.61 4.53
CA LYS A 93 12.73 1.80 4.74
C LYS A 93 12.12 0.56 5.40
N VAL A 94 11.13 0.77 6.26
CA VAL A 94 10.37 -0.31 6.92
C VAL A 94 9.29 -0.80 5.97
N TYR A 95 9.38 -2.06 5.53
CA TYR A 95 8.34 -2.65 4.71
C TYR A 95 8.21 -4.17 4.88
N GLU A 96 7.02 -4.68 4.54
CA GLU A 96 6.77 -6.07 4.21
C GLU A 96 6.14 -6.15 2.81
N ALA A 97 6.48 -7.19 2.04
CA ALA A 97 5.93 -7.40 0.71
C ALA A 97 5.53 -8.87 0.52
N TYR A 98 4.36 -9.08 -0.06
CA TYR A 98 3.80 -10.41 -0.30
C TYR A 98 3.35 -10.56 -1.74
N ILE A 99 3.85 -11.59 -2.43
CA ILE A 99 3.38 -12.01 -3.75
C ILE A 99 2.45 -13.21 -3.54
N TYR A 100 1.20 -13.11 -3.98
CA TYR A 100 0.18 -14.15 -3.85
C TYR A 100 0.23 -15.08 -5.07
N PRO A 101 0.49 -16.39 -4.90
CA PRO A 101 0.63 -17.32 -6.02
C PRO A 101 -0.68 -17.55 -6.78
N GLY A 102 -0.59 -17.67 -8.10
CA GLY A 102 -1.70 -18.07 -8.99
C GLY A 102 -2.82 -17.03 -9.16
N VAL A 103 -2.73 -15.87 -8.53
CA VAL A 103 -3.80 -14.84 -8.60
C VAL A 103 -3.47 -13.73 -9.58
N ASN A 104 -4.52 -13.13 -10.13
CA ASN A 104 -4.45 -12.00 -11.07
C ASN A 104 -4.51 -10.65 -10.36
N HIS A 105 -4.13 -9.58 -11.08
CA HIS A 105 -4.42 -8.22 -10.66
C HIS A 105 -5.90 -8.06 -10.27
N GLY A 106 -6.19 -7.42 -9.14
CA GLY A 106 -7.56 -7.27 -8.66
C GLY A 106 -8.13 -8.52 -7.98
N PHE A 107 -7.29 -9.43 -7.47
CA PHE A 107 -7.74 -10.66 -6.77
C PHE A 107 -8.64 -10.41 -5.56
N HIS A 108 -8.64 -9.20 -5.01
CA HIS A 108 -9.48 -8.81 -3.88
C HIS A 108 -10.89 -8.33 -4.31
N ASN A 109 -11.15 -8.17 -5.61
CA ASN A 109 -12.43 -7.66 -6.10
C ASN A 109 -13.43 -8.81 -6.30
N ASP A 110 -14.29 -9.00 -5.29
CA ASP A 110 -15.34 -10.02 -5.20
C ASP A 110 -16.47 -9.89 -6.23
N SER A 111 -16.54 -8.77 -6.95
CA SER A 111 -17.49 -8.56 -8.05
C SER A 111 -17.02 -9.11 -9.41
N THR A 112 -15.83 -9.72 -9.48
CA THR A 112 -15.23 -10.16 -10.76
C THR A 112 -14.73 -11.60 -10.71
N PRO A 113 -14.61 -12.28 -11.88
CA PRO A 113 -14.05 -13.64 -11.94
C PRO A 113 -12.58 -13.76 -11.51
N ARG A 114 -11.89 -12.63 -11.27
CA ARG A 114 -10.51 -12.62 -10.78
C ARG A 114 -10.43 -12.78 -9.26
N TYR A 115 -11.56 -12.68 -8.56
CA TYR A 115 -11.62 -12.83 -7.12
C TYR A 115 -11.01 -14.16 -6.69
N ASP A 116 -10.02 -14.10 -5.80
CA ASP A 116 -9.49 -15.25 -5.12
C ASP A 116 -9.71 -15.05 -3.62
N LYS A 117 -10.68 -15.80 -3.07
CA LYS A 117 -11.10 -15.65 -1.67
C LYS A 117 -9.95 -15.90 -0.70
N SER A 118 -9.15 -16.93 -0.93
CA SER A 118 -8.06 -17.32 -0.03
C SER A 118 -6.97 -16.26 0.02
N ALA A 119 -6.56 -15.74 -1.13
CA ALA A 119 -5.59 -14.66 -1.21
C ALA A 119 -6.16 -13.34 -0.66
N ALA A 120 -7.42 -13.01 -0.97
CA ALA A 120 -8.09 -11.82 -0.46
C ALA A 120 -8.18 -11.83 1.08
N ASP A 121 -8.65 -12.92 1.68
CA ASP A 121 -8.77 -13.07 3.13
C ASP A 121 -7.41 -12.98 3.81
N LEU A 122 -6.38 -13.64 3.26
CA LEU A 122 -5.02 -13.58 3.81
C LEU A 122 -4.41 -12.17 3.72
N ALA A 123 -4.57 -11.51 2.57
CA ALA A 123 -4.09 -10.15 2.38
C ALA A 123 -4.80 -9.16 3.31
N TRP A 124 -6.11 -9.31 3.48
CA TRP A 124 -6.89 -8.49 4.41
C TRP A 124 -6.49 -8.73 5.87
N GLN A 125 -6.27 -9.98 6.27
CA GLN A 125 -5.78 -10.29 7.62
C GLN A 125 -4.44 -9.61 7.91
N ARG A 126 -3.49 -9.65 6.96
CA ARG A 126 -2.20 -8.94 7.06
C ARG A 126 -2.39 -7.43 7.16
N THR A 127 -3.28 -6.86 6.36
CA THR A 127 -3.63 -5.43 6.39
C THR A 127 -4.16 -4.99 7.75
N LEU A 128 -5.12 -5.73 8.32
CA LEU A 128 -5.66 -5.42 9.64
C LEU A 128 -4.59 -5.51 10.73
N LYS A 129 -3.71 -6.53 10.69
CA LYS A 129 -2.57 -6.63 11.62
C LYS A 129 -1.58 -5.47 11.48
N TRP A 130 -1.34 -5.01 10.25
CA TRP A 130 -0.47 -3.85 10.00
C TRP A 130 -1.07 -2.58 10.58
N PHE A 131 -2.37 -2.36 10.36
CA PHE A 131 -3.08 -1.22 10.94
C PHE A 131 -3.14 -1.28 12.46
N ASP A 132 -3.39 -2.44 13.05
CA ASP A 132 -3.34 -2.62 14.50
C ASP A 132 -1.96 -2.28 15.09
N LYS A 133 -0.88 -2.60 14.37
CA LYS A 133 0.48 -2.27 14.79
C LYS A 133 0.80 -0.77 14.74
N TYR A 134 0.33 -0.05 13.72
CA TYR A 134 0.78 1.32 13.46
C TYR A 134 -0.24 2.42 13.78
N LEU A 135 -1.55 2.09 13.84
CA LEU A 135 -2.62 3.06 14.10
C LEU A 135 -3.15 3.05 15.53
N SER A 136 -2.88 1.99 16.29
CA SER A 136 -3.23 1.87 17.72
C SER A 136 -2.42 2.81 18.62
#